data_AF-A0A947ZDL0-F1
#
_entry.id   AF-A0A947ZDL0-F1
#
_cell.length_a   1.000
_cell.length_b   1.000
_cell.length_c   1.000
_cell.angle_alpha   90.00
_cell.angle_beta   90.00
_cell.angle_gamma   90.00
#
_symmetry.space_group_name_H-M   'P 1'
#
loop_
_entity.id
_entity.type
_entity.pdbx_description
1 polymer ?
#
loop_
_entity_poly.entity_id
_entity_poly.type
_entity_poly.pdbx_seq_one_letter_code
_entity_poly.pdbx_strand_id
1 'polypeptide(L)'
;MHTRFILVLSLFLLWSCKDDTVTPGTQAPVQSNPGETKTPASGPVPCDTLFASHGHCFVPKTDKIYNVPRGTSPMKGAKHPLVTIVEFTDFECPACKDFTNNTLASILKQHKDEVGVVFKNYPLSFHKGALKISLAAQEVRTQKGDEAFWKFHDVMFKGNDSGITDEWIRSQAKALDLDMSKFDKAMKSRIHQQAISKDMELGKQVGLEGTPWIFVNGRLARKKSVEDLVTEALAEAKKAVEAGTPREKIYGFITDHGKLFYEKPVEAQTYKLQLEKFKGGFMKNCTKTASDFQSFYGIAYDCSKKITVCAAFIKCIETSIYKK
;
A
#
# COMPACT_ATOMS: atom_id res chain seq x y z
N MET A 1 -68.89 40.88 -8.81
CA MET A 1 -68.28 42.22 -8.82
C MET A 1 -66.82 42.05 -8.41
N HIS A 2 -65.84 42.38 -9.27
CA HIS A 2 -65.26 43.73 -9.48
C HIS A 2 -64.47 44.24 -8.25
N THR A 3 -63.21 44.73 -8.32
CA THR A 3 -62.24 44.91 -9.44
C THR A 3 -60.81 45.22 -8.93
N ARG A 4 -59.77 44.43 -9.30
CA ARG A 4 -58.31 44.80 -9.42
C ARG A 4 -57.62 45.40 -8.15
N PHE A 5 -56.32 45.76 -8.05
CA PHE A 5 -55.02 45.45 -8.74
C PHE A 5 -53.83 45.78 -7.80
N ILE A 6 -52.63 45.19 -8.07
CA ILE A 6 -51.24 45.68 -7.81
C ILE A 6 -50.83 45.99 -6.35
N LEU A 7 -49.80 45.38 -5.71
CA LEU A 7 -48.32 45.28 -5.94
C LEU A 7 -47.47 46.47 -5.40
N VAL A 8 -46.18 46.18 -5.08
CA VAL A 8 -44.98 47.07 -4.87
C VAL A 8 -44.44 47.29 -3.43
N LEU A 9 -43.19 46.81 -3.22
CA LEU A 9 -42.05 47.22 -2.33
C LEU A 9 -42.33 47.73 -0.88
N SER A 10 -41.74 47.25 0.25
CA SER A 10 -40.38 46.81 0.67
C SER A 10 -39.46 47.92 1.23
N LEU A 11 -38.82 47.72 2.41
CA LEU A 11 -37.35 47.80 2.64
C LEU A 11 -36.93 47.55 4.13
N PHE A 12 -35.87 46.76 4.32
CA PHE A 12 -34.73 46.88 5.27
C PHE A 12 -34.88 47.22 6.79
N LEU A 13 -34.47 46.24 7.61
CA LEU A 13 -33.41 46.25 8.66
C LEU A 13 -33.22 47.42 9.67
N LEU A 14 -33.15 47.06 10.96
CA LEU A 14 -32.23 47.47 12.06
C LEU A 14 -32.67 46.66 13.32
N TRP A 15 -31.93 45.91 14.15
CA TRP A 15 -30.51 45.72 14.55
C TRP A 15 -30.14 46.26 15.96
N SER A 16 -30.36 45.43 17.00
CA SER A 16 -29.74 45.35 18.35
C SER A 16 -30.38 44.12 19.07
N CYS A 17 -29.75 43.26 19.90
CA CYS A 17 -28.80 43.40 21.02
C CYS A 17 -29.45 44.04 22.27
N LYS A 18 -29.32 43.56 23.52
CA LYS A 18 -28.47 42.50 24.17
C LYS A 18 -29.25 41.97 25.44
N ASP A 19 -28.78 41.09 26.36
CA ASP A 19 -27.43 40.55 26.58
C ASP A 19 -27.27 39.00 26.59
N ASP A 20 -27.08 38.18 27.66
CA ASP A 20 -27.13 38.34 29.13
C ASP A 20 -26.22 37.35 29.92
N THR A 21 -26.23 37.49 31.26
CA THR A 21 -25.34 36.89 32.30
C THR A 21 -25.26 35.34 32.32
N VAL A 22 -24.12 34.61 32.29
CA VAL A 22 -22.87 34.63 33.11
C VAL A 22 -23.15 34.23 34.58
N THR A 23 -22.57 33.22 35.27
CA THR A 23 -21.34 32.35 35.19
C THR A 23 -21.68 30.93 35.81
N PRO A 24 -20.77 30.01 36.27
CA PRO A 24 -19.38 29.60 35.93
C PRO A 24 -19.19 28.05 35.72
N GLY A 25 -18.03 27.58 35.21
CA GLY A 25 -17.72 26.12 35.19
C GLY A 25 -16.43 25.65 34.47
N THR A 26 -15.31 25.66 35.19
CA THR A 26 -13.96 25.12 34.89
C THR A 26 -13.78 24.05 33.78
N GLN A 27 -13.04 24.37 32.71
CA GLN A 27 -11.81 23.70 32.22
C GLN A 27 -11.30 24.34 30.91
N ALA A 28 -9.99 24.35 30.67
CA ALA A 28 -9.37 25.02 29.52
C ALA A 28 -8.71 24.02 28.53
N PRO A 29 -9.22 23.90 27.29
CA PRO A 29 -8.53 23.21 26.20
C PRO A 29 -7.49 24.10 25.52
N VAL A 30 -6.40 23.50 25.03
CA VAL A 30 -5.35 24.19 24.26
C VAL A 30 -5.88 24.62 22.89
N GLN A 31 -5.48 25.82 22.43
CA GLN A 31 -5.85 26.35 21.12
C GLN A 31 -5.31 25.48 19.97
N SER A 32 -6.16 25.18 18.99
CA SER A 32 -5.74 24.69 17.66
C SER A 32 -6.11 25.73 16.61
N ASN A 33 -5.13 26.16 15.81
CA ASN A 33 -5.34 27.24 14.83
C ASN A 33 -6.19 26.76 13.64
N PRO A 34 -7.20 27.54 13.21
CA PRO A 34 -7.96 27.27 11.99
C PRO A 34 -7.13 27.70 10.76
N GLY A 35 -6.12 26.90 10.39
CA GLY A 35 -5.12 27.34 9.40
C GLY A 35 -4.30 26.25 8.71
N GLU A 36 -4.74 24.99 8.68
CA GLU A 36 -4.02 23.93 7.95
C GLU A 36 -4.96 22.99 7.17
N THR A 37 -5.15 23.28 5.88
CA THR A 37 -5.99 22.49 4.97
C THR A 37 -5.29 21.18 4.62
N LYS A 38 -5.56 20.11 5.37
CA LYS A 38 -5.01 18.78 5.05
C LYS A 38 -5.61 18.23 3.75
N THR A 39 -4.87 18.39 2.67
CA THR A 39 -5.13 17.75 1.37
C THR A 39 -5.38 16.26 1.56
N PRO A 40 -6.51 15.70 1.08
CA PRO A 40 -6.72 14.25 1.09
C PRO A 40 -5.59 13.55 0.33
N ALA A 41 -4.99 12.54 0.93
CA ALA A 41 -3.88 11.81 0.30
C ALA A 41 -4.34 11.15 -1.00
N SER A 42 -3.50 11.20 -2.04
CA SER A 42 -3.73 10.59 -3.35
C SER A 42 -3.55 9.06 -3.31
N GLY A 43 -4.43 8.38 -2.57
CA GLY A 43 -4.54 6.92 -2.54
C GLY A 43 -5.44 6.38 -3.67
N PRO A 44 -5.33 5.09 -4.03
CA PRO A 44 -6.17 4.48 -5.06
C PRO A 44 -7.64 4.40 -4.61
N VAL A 45 -8.55 4.57 -5.57
CA VAL A 45 -9.99 4.56 -5.34
C VAL A 45 -10.50 3.11 -5.17
N PRO A 46 -11.29 2.78 -4.14
CA PRO A 46 -11.87 1.43 -4.00
C PRO A 46 -12.68 1.00 -5.22
N CYS A 47 -12.51 -0.24 -5.68
CA CYS A 47 -13.29 -0.84 -6.77
C CYS A 47 -14.81 -0.81 -6.51
N ASP A 48 -15.15 -0.80 -5.22
CA ASP A 48 -16.46 -0.76 -4.62
C ASP A 48 -17.19 0.58 -4.88
N THR A 49 -16.44 1.66 -5.17
CA THR A 49 -16.98 3.01 -5.44
C THR A 49 -17.14 3.29 -6.93
N LEU A 50 -18.36 3.05 -7.45
CA LEU A 50 -18.98 3.58 -8.68
C LEU A 50 -18.30 3.35 -10.06
N PHE A 51 -17.02 3.02 -10.14
CA PHE A 51 -16.30 2.81 -11.41
C PHE A 51 -16.32 1.37 -11.94
N ALA A 52 -16.91 0.42 -11.19
CA ALA A 52 -17.05 -0.99 -11.59
C ALA A 52 -17.83 -1.21 -12.91
N SER A 53 -18.55 -0.21 -13.42
CA SER A 53 -19.23 -0.22 -14.72
C SER A 53 -18.36 0.22 -15.90
N HIS A 54 -17.17 0.80 -15.66
CA HIS A 54 -16.34 1.45 -16.69
C HIS A 54 -14.85 1.13 -16.61
N GLY A 55 -14.35 0.57 -15.50
CA GLY A 55 -13.01 0.01 -15.37
C GLY A 55 -13.06 -1.42 -14.84
N HIS A 56 -12.38 -2.35 -15.50
CA HIS A 56 -12.33 -3.76 -15.07
C HIS A 56 -11.42 -3.93 -13.86
N CYS A 57 -11.93 -3.72 -12.64
CA CYS A 57 -11.22 -4.13 -11.43
C CYS A 57 -11.01 -5.65 -11.42
N PHE A 58 -9.76 -6.09 -11.31
CA PHE A 58 -9.43 -7.50 -11.13
C PHE A 58 -9.24 -7.81 -9.64
N VAL A 59 -10.20 -8.53 -9.06
CA VAL A 59 -10.03 -9.09 -7.72
C VAL A 59 -9.22 -10.39 -7.84
N PRO A 60 -8.05 -10.51 -7.19
CA PRO A 60 -7.29 -11.76 -7.13
C PRO A 60 -8.16 -12.92 -6.63
N LYS A 61 -8.15 -14.06 -7.34
CA LYS A 61 -8.90 -15.25 -6.94
C LYS A 61 -8.19 -15.98 -5.80
N THR A 62 -8.39 -15.49 -4.56
CA THR A 62 -7.74 -16.03 -3.36
C THR A 62 -8.63 -15.83 -2.13
N ASP A 63 -8.60 -16.83 -1.23
CA ASP A 63 -9.37 -16.86 0.02
C ASP A 63 -9.00 -15.70 0.98
N LYS A 64 -7.76 -15.21 0.92
CA LYS A 64 -7.24 -14.15 1.80
C LYS A 64 -5.94 -13.53 1.26
N ILE A 65 -5.86 -12.21 1.30
CA ILE A 65 -4.60 -11.45 1.20
C ILE A 65 -4.19 -11.00 2.61
N TYR A 66 -2.90 -11.08 2.91
CA TYR A 66 -2.28 -10.55 4.12
C TYR A 66 -1.52 -9.27 3.78
N ASN A 67 -1.69 -8.20 4.57
CA ASN A 67 -0.77 -7.07 4.52
C ASN A 67 0.52 -7.47 5.26
N VAL A 68 1.64 -7.54 4.54
CA VAL A 68 2.94 -7.91 5.09
C VAL A 68 3.96 -6.85 4.69
N PRO A 69 4.08 -5.74 5.45
CA PRO A 69 4.85 -4.59 4.99
C PRO A 69 6.31 -4.92 4.70
N ARG A 70 6.75 -4.66 3.46
CA ARG A 70 8.17 -4.76 3.07
C ARG A 70 9.03 -3.88 3.99
N GLY A 71 8.56 -2.66 4.27
CA GLY A 71 9.25 -1.70 5.11
C GLY A 71 10.67 -1.45 4.61
N THR A 72 11.63 -1.46 5.53
CA THR A 72 13.07 -1.38 5.23
C THR A 72 13.77 -2.74 5.31
N SER A 73 13.06 -3.86 5.16
CA SER A 73 13.65 -5.22 5.23
C SER A 73 14.61 -5.51 4.05
N PRO A 74 15.53 -6.50 4.18
CA PRO A 74 16.48 -6.85 3.11
C PRO A 74 15.76 -7.41 1.88
N MET A 75 16.21 -7.04 0.66
CA MET A 75 15.56 -7.43 -0.59
C MET A 75 16.55 -7.88 -1.69
N LYS A 76 16.20 -8.94 -2.44
CA LYS A 76 16.97 -9.52 -3.57
C LYS A 76 16.08 -9.68 -4.80
N GLY A 77 16.67 -9.70 -5.99
CA GLY A 77 15.94 -9.78 -7.26
C GLY A 77 15.52 -8.40 -7.79
N ALA A 78 14.37 -8.33 -8.45
CA ALA A 78 13.93 -7.14 -9.17
C ALA A 78 13.69 -5.92 -8.27
N LYS A 79 14.34 -4.78 -8.59
CA LYS A 79 14.18 -3.48 -7.88
C LYS A 79 12.73 -3.01 -7.81
N HIS A 80 11.97 -3.25 -8.88
CA HIS A 80 10.54 -2.99 -8.98
C HIS A 80 9.86 -4.30 -9.43
N PRO A 81 9.50 -5.19 -8.50
CA PRO A 81 8.99 -6.52 -8.83
C PRO A 81 7.50 -6.47 -9.20
N LEU A 82 7.10 -7.33 -10.13
CA LEU A 82 5.70 -7.70 -10.33
C LEU A 82 5.20 -8.62 -9.20
N VAL A 83 6.09 -9.47 -8.70
CA VAL A 83 5.81 -10.41 -7.62
C VAL A 83 6.84 -10.26 -6.50
N THR A 84 6.39 -9.81 -5.33
CA THR A 84 7.20 -9.85 -4.13
C THR A 84 6.88 -11.10 -3.33
N ILE A 85 7.89 -11.93 -3.12
CA ILE A 85 7.90 -12.97 -2.09
C ILE A 85 8.30 -12.29 -0.78
N VAL A 86 7.60 -12.56 0.32
CA VAL A 86 8.05 -12.23 1.67
C VAL A 86 8.21 -13.53 2.44
N GLU A 87 9.41 -13.75 2.99
CA GLU A 87 9.76 -14.99 3.70
C GLU A 87 10.11 -14.67 5.15
N PHE A 88 9.34 -15.21 6.09
CA PHE A 88 9.75 -15.28 7.50
C PHE A 88 10.56 -16.56 7.72
N THR A 89 11.80 -16.39 8.16
CA THR A 89 12.82 -17.43 8.02
C THR A 89 13.82 -17.46 9.17
N ASP A 90 14.51 -18.59 9.29
CA ASP A 90 15.41 -18.93 10.38
C ASP A 90 16.66 -19.63 9.80
N PHE A 91 17.84 -19.09 10.11
CA PHE A 91 19.13 -19.57 9.58
C PHE A 91 19.54 -20.98 10.02
N GLU A 92 18.97 -21.53 11.09
CA GLU A 92 19.21 -22.91 11.53
C GLU A 92 18.10 -23.88 11.07
N CYS A 93 16.99 -23.38 10.50
CA CYS A 93 15.88 -24.22 10.07
C CYS A 93 16.18 -24.98 8.76
N PRO A 94 16.12 -26.33 8.73
CA PRO A 94 16.41 -27.11 7.53
C PRO A 94 15.47 -26.82 6.35
N ALA A 95 14.19 -26.55 6.61
CA ALA A 95 13.23 -26.21 5.56
C ALA A 95 13.46 -24.80 4.97
N CYS A 96 13.99 -23.87 5.75
CA CYS A 96 14.41 -22.54 5.26
C CYS A 96 15.64 -22.66 4.36
N LYS A 97 16.59 -23.51 4.76
CA LYS A 97 17.76 -23.88 3.94
C LYS A 97 17.35 -24.51 2.61
N ASP A 98 16.42 -25.46 2.62
CA ASP A 98 15.90 -26.10 1.40
C ASP A 98 15.22 -25.08 0.48
N PHE A 99 14.25 -24.32 1.00
CA PHE A 99 13.56 -23.26 0.25
C PHE A 99 14.54 -22.26 -0.36
N THR A 100 15.53 -21.78 0.40
CA THR A 100 16.57 -20.84 -0.06
C THR A 100 17.38 -21.40 -1.23
N ASN A 101 17.91 -22.62 -1.08
CA ASN A 101 18.86 -23.19 -2.05
C ASN A 101 18.18 -23.76 -3.30
N ASN A 102 16.93 -24.21 -3.19
CA ASN A 102 16.19 -24.88 -4.26
C ASN A 102 15.12 -23.97 -4.87
N THR A 103 13.93 -23.87 -4.26
CA THR A 103 12.79 -23.12 -4.80
C THR A 103 13.11 -21.64 -5.04
N LEU A 104 13.61 -20.91 -4.05
CA LEU A 104 13.86 -19.48 -4.16
C LEU A 104 14.96 -19.17 -5.19
N ALA A 105 16.05 -19.94 -5.18
CA ALA A 105 17.12 -19.82 -6.17
C ALA A 105 16.61 -20.10 -7.60
N SER A 106 15.74 -21.11 -7.77
CA SER A 106 15.11 -21.44 -9.05
C SER A 106 14.20 -20.31 -9.54
N ILE A 107 13.31 -19.80 -8.69
CA ILE A 107 12.39 -18.69 -9.03
C ILE A 107 13.17 -17.43 -9.41
N LEU A 108 14.16 -17.02 -8.62
CA LEU A 108 14.97 -15.81 -8.90
C LEU A 108 15.82 -15.96 -10.17
N LYS A 109 16.26 -17.18 -10.51
CA LYS A 109 16.95 -17.47 -11.78
C LYS A 109 16.01 -17.37 -12.98
N GLN A 110 14.78 -17.89 -12.87
CA GLN A 110 13.79 -17.89 -13.95
C GLN A 110 13.16 -16.50 -14.17
N HIS A 111 12.96 -15.73 -13.11
CA HIS A 111 12.19 -14.47 -13.12
C HIS A 111 12.99 -13.26 -12.65
N LYS A 112 14.28 -13.19 -12.98
CA LYS A 112 15.26 -12.21 -12.43
C LYS A 112 14.82 -10.74 -12.43
N ASP A 113 14.06 -10.30 -13.44
CA ASP A 113 13.60 -8.91 -13.59
C ASP A 113 12.16 -8.71 -13.09
N GLU A 114 11.47 -9.77 -12.68
CA GLU A 114 10.04 -9.78 -12.36
C GLU A 114 9.72 -10.14 -10.91
N VAL A 115 10.50 -11.03 -10.30
CA VAL A 115 10.36 -11.44 -8.90
C VAL A 115 11.39 -10.73 -8.03
N GLY A 116 10.98 -10.31 -6.84
CA GLY A 116 11.87 -9.94 -5.75
C GLY A 116 11.48 -10.67 -4.47
N VAL A 117 12.45 -10.95 -3.61
CA VAL A 117 12.22 -11.56 -2.28
C VAL A 117 12.62 -10.59 -1.17
N VAL A 118 11.80 -10.53 -0.13
CA VAL A 118 12.01 -9.73 1.09
C VAL A 118 12.17 -10.66 2.28
N PHE A 119 13.29 -10.52 2.99
CA PHE A 119 13.65 -11.31 4.16
C PHE A 119 12.98 -10.77 5.43
N LYS A 120 12.44 -11.64 6.28
CA LYS A 120 11.93 -11.33 7.62
C LYS A 120 12.55 -12.27 8.65
N ASN A 121 13.12 -11.71 9.71
CA ASN A 121 13.80 -12.47 10.76
C ASN A 121 12.75 -13.19 11.64
N TYR A 122 12.79 -14.52 11.74
CA TYR A 122 11.97 -15.28 12.68
C TYR A 122 12.76 -16.40 13.39
N PRO A 123 13.86 -16.07 14.12
CA PRO A 123 14.66 -17.06 14.83
C PRO A 123 13.85 -17.76 15.93
N LEU A 124 13.69 -19.08 15.80
CA LEU A 124 12.90 -19.91 16.71
C LEU A 124 13.65 -20.17 18.01
N SER A 125 12.94 -20.17 19.15
CA SER A 125 13.57 -20.18 20.48
C SER A 125 14.35 -21.47 20.82
N PHE A 126 14.16 -22.55 20.06
CA PHE A 126 14.93 -23.78 20.18
C PHE A 126 16.20 -23.81 19.32
N HIS A 127 16.32 -22.91 18.34
CA HIS A 127 17.50 -22.69 17.52
C HIS A 127 18.43 -21.66 18.20
N LYS A 128 19.50 -22.18 18.84
CA LYS A 128 20.37 -21.40 19.74
C LYS A 128 21.31 -20.44 19.02
N GLY A 129 21.67 -20.74 17.77
CA GLY A 129 22.49 -19.90 16.89
C GLY A 129 21.66 -18.92 16.05
N ALA A 130 20.41 -19.25 15.69
CA ALA A 130 19.59 -18.49 14.76
C ALA A 130 19.53 -16.98 15.05
N LEU A 131 19.26 -16.59 16.29
CA LEU A 131 19.24 -15.17 16.70
C LEU A 131 20.61 -14.49 16.52
N LYS A 132 21.71 -15.21 16.77
CA LYS A 132 23.09 -14.70 16.60
C LYS A 132 23.40 -14.48 15.12
N ILE A 133 23.01 -15.42 14.26
CA ILE A 133 23.18 -15.32 12.81
C ILE A 133 22.32 -14.16 12.26
N SER A 134 21.07 -14.00 12.74
CA SER A 134 20.21 -12.86 12.39
C SER A 134 20.84 -11.52 12.79
N LEU A 135 21.38 -11.39 14.01
CA LEU A 135 22.09 -10.18 14.45
C LEU A 135 23.30 -9.86 13.55
N ALA A 136 24.11 -10.87 13.21
CA ALA A 136 25.26 -10.71 12.33
C ALA A 136 24.86 -10.28 10.90
N ALA A 137 23.80 -10.87 10.35
CA ALA A 137 23.31 -10.54 9.02
C ALA A 137 22.81 -9.07 8.95
N GLN A 138 22.05 -8.60 9.95
CA GLN A 138 21.63 -7.19 10.00
C GLN A 138 22.81 -6.22 10.18
N GLU A 139 23.91 -6.63 10.82
CA GLU A 139 25.13 -5.81 10.91
C GLU A 139 25.91 -5.76 9.59
N VAL A 140 26.06 -6.89 8.89
CA VAL A 140 26.59 -6.92 7.52
C VAL A 140 25.80 -5.97 6.61
N ARG A 141 24.47 -6.00 6.73
CA ARG A 141 23.60 -5.08 5.99
C ARG A 141 23.79 -3.62 6.38
N THR A 142 23.95 -3.34 7.67
CA THR A 142 24.14 -1.97 8.19
C THR A 142 25.46 -1.36 7.70
N GLN A 143 26.50 -2.16 7.54
CA GLN A 143 27.80 -1.69 7.04
C GLN A 143 27.95 -1.70 5.51
N LYS A 144 27.28 -2.61 4.81
CA LYS A 144 27.58 -2.94 3.39
C LYS A 144 26.33 -3.07 2.48
N GLY A 145 25.13 -2.84 3.01
CA GLY A 145 23.88 -2.88 2.25
C GLY A 145 23.36 -4.28 1.92
N ASP A 146 22.25 -4.31 1.17
CA ASP A 146 21.50 -5.54 0.88
C ASP A 146 22.31 -6.58 0.09
N GLU A 147 23.17 -6.18 -0.85
CA GLU A 147 23.98 -7.13 -1.62
C GLU A 147 24.90 -7.97 -0.71
N ALA A 148 25.53 -7.34 0.29
CA ALA A 148 26.36 -8.02 1.26
C ALA A 148 25.52 -8.86 2.26
N PHE A 149 24.32 -8.37 2.65
CA PHE A 149 23.37 -9.18 3.41
C PHE A 149 23.09 -10.50 2.70
N TRP A 150 22.77 -10.45 1.40
CA TRP A 150 22.42 -11.66 0.64
C TRP A 150 23.62 -12.56 0.36
N LYS A 151 24.84 -12.02 0.22
CA LYS A 151 26.07 -12.83 0.20
C LYS A 151 26.29 -13.57 1.53
N PHE A 152 26.11 -12.89 2.67
CA PHE A 152 26.24 -13.51 3.99
C PHE A 152 25.14 -14.56 4.24
N HIS A 153 23.90 -14.22 3.92
CA HIS A 153 22.72 -15.10 3.96
C HIS A 153 22.94 -16.43 3.23
N ASP A 154 23.35 -16.36 1.96
CA ASP A 154 23.54 -17.54 1.13
C ASP A 154 24.66 -18.46 1.69
N VAL A 155 25.71 -17.87 2.29
CA VAL A 155 26.77 -18.64 2.97
C VAL A 155 26.32 -19.24 4.31
N MET A 156 25.52 -18.52 5.10
CA MET A 156 24.97 -19.05 6.36
C MET A 156 24.04 -20.24 6.10
N PHE A 157 23.14 -20.13 5.11
CA PHE A 157 22.28 -21.25 4.72
C PHE A 157 23.06 -22.41 4.08
N LYS A 158 24.08 -22.13 3.24
CA LYS A 158 24.97 -23.18 2.71
C LYS A 158 25.67 -23.95 3.84
N GLY A 159 26.21 -23.24 4.82
CA GLY A 159 26.94 -23.81 5.95
C GLY A 159 28.36 -24.29 5.63
N ASN A 160 28.96 -24.96 6.60
CA ASN A 160 30.25 -25.64 6.51
C ASN A 160 30.22 -26.93 7.35
N ASP A 161 31.20 -27.81 7.16
CA ASP A 161 31.21 -29.17 7.74
C ASP A 161 31.40 -29.22 9.27
N SER A 162 31.85 -28.12 9.88
CA SER A 162 32.00 -27.93 11.34
C SER A 162 30.83 -27.17 11.99
N GLY A 163 29.83 -26.77 11.22
CA GLY A 163 28.68 -25.98 11.69
C GLY A 163 28.92 -24.47 11.80
N ILE A 164 27.85 -23.72 12.10
CA ILE A 164 27.88 -22.25 12.18
C ILE A 164 28.38 -21.80 13.57
N THR A 165 29.70 -21.82 13.77
CA THR A 165 30.33 -21.30 15.00
C THR A 165 30.44 -19.77 14.99
N ASP A 166 30.77 -19.16 16.14
CA ASP A 166 30.97 -17.72 16.27
C ASP A 166 32.20 -17.25 15.47
N GLU A 167 33.24 -18.08 15.42
CA GLU A 167 34.43 -17.89 14.60
C GLU A 167 34.06 -17.95 13.11
N TRP A 168 33.19 -18.88 12.70
CA TRP A 168 32.69 -18.94 11.33
C TRP A 168 31.88 -17.68 10.97
N ILE A 169 30.87 -17.33 11.77
CA ILE A 169 30.08 -16.08 11.61
C ILE A 169 31.01 -14.87 11.45
N ARG A 170 32.00 -14.73 12.33
CA ARG A 170 32.94 -13.61 12.33
C ARG A 170 33.92 -13.66 11.15
N SER A 171 34.31 -14.85 10.68
CA SER A 171 35.14 -15.01 9.48
C SER A 171 34.41 -14.59 8.21
N GLN A 172 33.11 -14.93 8.09
CA GLN A 172 32.31 -14.58 6.92
C GLN A 172 31.92 -13.09 6.92
N ALA A 173 31.73 -12.48 8.09
CA ALA A 173 31.66 -11.03 8.20
C ALA A 173 32.97 -10.36 7.76
N LYS A 174 34.13 -10.85 8.21
CA LYS A 174 35.44 -10.33 7.80
C LYS A 174 35.69 -10.50 6.29
N ALA A 175 35.23 -11.59 5.67
CA ALA A 175 35.34 -11.86 4.24
C ALA A 175 34.47 -10.94 3.35
N LEU A 176 33.63 -10.09 3.94
CA LEU A 176 32.87 -9.01 3.28
C LEU A 176 33.46 -7.62 3.58
N ASP A 177 34.72 -7.57 4.02
CA ASP A 177 35.49 -6.38 4.37
C ASP A 177 34.81 -5.48 5.42
N LEU A 178 34.11 -6.08 6.38
CA LEU A 178 33.48 -5.33 7.48
C LEU A 178 34.51 -4.67 8.40
N ASP A 179 34.11 -3.53 8.98
CA ASP A 179 34.72 -3.01 10.19
C ASP A 179 34.39 -3.96 11.34
N MET A 180 35.36 -4.81 11.67
CA MET A 180 35.20 -5.82 12.72
C MET A 180 35.09 -5.23 14.12
N SER A 181 35.56 -3.99 14.36
CA SER A 181 35.38 -3.31 15.65
C SER A 181 33.93 -2.88 15.84
N LYS A 182 33.31 -2.33 14.78
CA LYS A 182 31.86 -2.08 14.74
C LYS A 182 31.06 -3.38 14.85
N PHE A 183 31.45 -4.43 14.12
CA PHE A 183 30.76 -5.73 14.14
C PHE A 183 30.77 -6.36 15.54
N ASP A 184 31.94 -6.50 16.17
CA ASP A 184 32.06 -7.10 17.50
C ASP A 184 31.29 -6.29 18.56
N LYS A 185 31.26 -4.96 18.43
CA LYS A 185 30.44 -4.06 19.27
C LYS A 185 28.94 -4.27 19.03
N ALA A 186 28.48 -4.32 17.78
CA ALA A 186 27.08 -4.52 17.41
C ALA A 186 26.55 -5.88 17.88
N MET A 187 27.37 -6.93 17.75
CA MET A 187 27.08 -8.27 18.25
C MET A 187 27.00 -8.30 19.78
N LYS A 188 27.97 -7.69 20.49
CA LYS A 188 27.98 -7.62 21.96
C LYS A 188 26.79 -6.86 22.54
N SER A 189 26.40 -5.74 21.92
CA SER A 189 25.29 -4.89 22.38
C SER A 189 23.94 -5.22 21.75
N ARG A 190 23.90 -6.16 20.80
CA ARG A 190 22.70 -6.65 20.09
C ARG A 190 21.84 -5.53 19.49
N ILE A 191 22.44 -4.50 18.88
CA ILE A 191 21.71 -3.31 18.41
C ILE A 191 20.53 -3.64 17.46
N HIS A 192 20.66 -4.71 16.66
CA HIS A 192 19.64 -5.15 15.71
C HIS A 192 18.49 -5.96 16.33
N GLN A 193 18.54 -6.26 17.63
CA GLN A 193 17.53 -7.05 18.34
C GLN A 193 16.12 -6.47 18.18
N GLN A 194 15.96 -5.15 18.21
CA GLN A 194 14.63 -4.51 18.08
C GLN A 194 14.06 -4.67 16.66
N ALA A 195 14.89 -4.72 15.63
CA ALA A 195 14.44 -4.98 14.26
C ALA A 195 13.97 -6.43 14.10
N ILE A 196 14.75 -7.38 14.63
CA ILE A 196 14.40 -8.81 14.66
C ILE A 196 13.08 -9.02 15.43
N SER A 197 12.92 -8.42 16.61
CA SER A 197 11.69 -8.53 17.38
C SER A 197 10.46 -7.89 16.70
N LYS A 198 10.63 -6.89 15.83
CA LYS A 198 9.56 -6.32 15.01
C LYS A 198 9.12 -7.28 13.89
N ASP A 199 10.06 -7.95 13.22
CA ASP A 199 9.72 -9.01 12.25
C ASP A 199 9.04 -10.19 12.96
N MET A 200 9.52 -10.62 14.13
CA MET A 200 8.87 -11.67 14.92
C MET A 200 7.45 -11.30 15.36
N GLU A 201 7.21 -10.05 15.76
CA GLU A 201 5.87 -9.61 16.18
C GLU A 201 4.90 -9.50 14.98
N LEU A 202 5.37 -8.95 13.84
CA LEU A 202 4.61 -9.00 12.58
C LEU A 202 4.27 -10.45 12.19
N GLY A 203 5.21 -11.38 12.39
CA GLY A 203 5.01 -12.79 12.09
C GLY A 203 3.84 -13.40 12.89
N LYS A 204 3.75 -13.13 14.20
CA LYS A 204 2.61 -13.55 15.03
C LYS A 204 1.30 -12.93 14.54
N GLN A 205 1.31 -11.64 14.19
CA GLN A 205 0.12 -10.92 13.72
C GLN A 205 -0.45 -11.48 12.41
N VAL A 206 0.40 -12.03 11.54
CA VAL A 206 -0.01 -12.75 10.32
C VAL A 206 -0.21 -14.25 10.52
N GLY A 207 -0.10 -14.76 11.75
CA GLY A 207 -0.40 -16.13 12.13
C GLY A 207 0.70 -17.15 11.78
N LEU A 208 1.98 -16.82 12.01
CA LEU A 208 3.06 -17.80 11.87
C LEU A 208 2.92 -18.97 12.85
N GLU A 209 2.92 -20.18 12.32
CA GLU A 209 3.00 -21.43 13.11
C GLU A 209 4.43 -22.04 13.09
N GLY A 210 5.32 -21.56 12.21
CA GLY A 210 6.70 -22.04 12.04
C GLY A 210 7.44 -21.33 10.91
N THR A 211 8.57 -21.89 10.46
CA THR A 211 9.40 -21.36 9.35
C THR A 211 9.80 -22.47 8.36
N PRO A 212 9.97 -22.18 7.06
CA PRO A 212 9.76 -20.88 6.42
C PRO A 212 8.26 -20.58 6.30
N TRP A 213 7.88 -19.30 6.36
CA TRP A 213 6.49 -18.87 6.18
C TRP A 213 6.43 -17.82 5.10
N ILE A 214 5.80 -18.17 3.98
CA ILE A 214 6.04 -17.52 2.69
C ILE A 214 4.75 -16.89 2.17
N PHE A 215 4.82 -15.61 1.85
CA PHE A 215 3.74 -14.85 1.21
C PHE A 215 4.15 -14.43 -0.20
N VAL A 216 3.37 -14.78 -1.21
CA VAL A 216 3.58 -14.34 -2.60
C VAL A 216 2.55 -13.28 -2.94
N ASN A 217 2.96 -12.02 -3.09
CA ASN A 217 2.04 -10.88 -3.21
C ASN A 217 0.93 -10.91 -2.13
N GLY A 218 1.31 -11.15 -0.88
CA GLY A 218 0.39 -11.24 0.26
C GLY A 218 -0.45 -12.52 0.34
N ARG A 219 -0.37 -13.44 -0.63
CA ARG A 219 -1.02 -14.75 -0.59
C ARG A 219 -0.16 -15.74 0.20
N LEU A 220 -0.70 -16.37 1.23
CA LEU A 220 0.03 -17.37 2.03
C LEU A 220 0.22 -18.70 1.27
N ALA A 221 1.46 -19.15 1.12
CA ALA A 221 1.83 -20.44 0.52
C ALA A 221 1.57 -21.63 1.47
N ARG A 222 0.28 -21.93 1.73
CA ARG A 222 -0.16 -23.08 2.57
C ARG A 222 -0.96 -24.14 1.81
N LYS A 223 -1.63 -23.78 0.70
CA LYS A 223 -2.46 -24.70 -0.12
C LYS A 223 -1.89 -24.96 -1.53
N LYS A 224 -0.91 -24.19 -1.96
CA LYS A 224 -0.26 -24.24 -3.29
C LYS A 224 1.25 -24.09 -3.10
N SER A 225 2.03 -24.50 -4.11
CA SER A 225 3.47 -24.21 -4.11
C SER A 225 3.74 -22.71 -4.23
N VAL A 226 4.98 -22.30 -3.98
CA VAL A 226 5.40 -20.91 -4.15
C VAL A 226 5.48 -20.59 -5.64
N GLU A 227 5.90 -21.57 -6.44
CA GLU A 227 6.02 -21.57 -7.90
C GLU A 227 4.66 -21.36 -8.58
N ASP A 228 3.60 -22.06 -8.15
CA ASP A 228 2.21 -21.84 -8.62
C ASP A 228 1.75 -20.42 -8.31
N LEU A 229 1.96 -19.97 -7.07
CA LEU A 229 1.54 -18.64 -6.63
C LEU A 229 2.32 -17.52 -7.32
N VAL A 230 3.60 -17.72 -7.63
CA VAL A 230 4.41 -16.80 -8.44
C VAL A 230 3.90 -16.77 -9.87
N THR A 231 3.57 -17.91 -10.47
CA THR A 231 3.02 -18.01 -11.83
C THR A 231 1.68 -17.27 -11.94
N GLU A 232 0.77 -17.48 -10.99
CA GLU A 232 -0.50 -16.76 -10.90
C GLU A 232 -0.29 -15.25 -10.69
N ALA A 233 0.51 -14.87 -9.70
CA ALA A 233 0.74 -13.47 -9.38
C ALA A 233 1.47 -12.71 -10.50
N LEU A 234 2.35 -13.36 -11.27
CA LEU A 234 2.97 -12.79 -12.48
C LEU A 234 1.92 -12.53 -13.56
N ALA A 235 1.04 -13.50 -13.85
CA ALA A 235 0.01 -13.36 -14.87
C ALA A 235 -1.02 -12.26 -14.54
N GLU A 236 -1.28 -12.03 -13.25
CA GLU A 236 -2.15 -10.94 -12.77
C GLU A 236 -1.43 -9.57 -12.78
N ALA A 237 -0.18 -9.52 -12.31
CA ALA A 237 0.60 -8.28 -12.28
C ALA A 237 0.99 -7.78 -13.69
N LYS A 238 1.18 -8.68 -14.66
CA LYS A 238 1.39 -8.30 -16.09
C LYS A 238 0.16 -7.59 -16.64
N LYS A 239 -1.04 -8.16 -16.44
CA LYS A 239 -2.31 -7.53 -16.82
C LYS A 239 -2.55 -6.19 -16.11
N ALA A 240 -2.10 -6.03 -14.87
CA ALA A 240 -2.14 -4.75 -14.17
C ALA A 240 -1.27 -3.69 -14.85
N VAL A 241 -0.02 -4.03 -15.20
CA VAL A 241 0.89 -3.11 -15.91
C VAL A 241 0.41 -2.82 -17.33
N GLU A 242 -0.10 -3.83 -18.06
CA GLU A 242 -0.74 -3.68 -19.38
C GLU A 242 -1.98 -2.78 -19.33
N ALA A 243 -2.72 -2.80 -18.22
CA ALA A 243 -3.84 -1.88 -18.00
C ALA A 243 -3.37 -0.45 -17.76
N GLY A 244 -2.22 -0.24 -17.09
CA GLY A 244 -1.66 1.08 -16.78
C GLY A 244 -1.09 1.23 -15.37
N THR A 245 -1.21 0.21 -14.51
CA THR A 245 -0.76 0.25 -13.11
C THR A 245 0.77 0.32 -13.03
N PRO A 246 1.38 1.32 -12.37
CA PRO A 246 2.82 1.42 -12.25
C PRO A 246 3.44 0.22 -11.50
N ARG A 247 4.53 -0.32 -12.05
CA ARG A 247 5.16 -1.58 -11.60
C ARG A 247 5.54 -1.56 -10.12
N GLU A 248 5.98 -0.41 -9.61
CA GLU A 248 6.36 -0.19 -8.22
C GLU A 248 5.18 -0.06 -7.25
N LYS A 249 3.94 0.12 -7.75
CA LYS A 249 2.71 0.20 -6.95
C LYS A 249 2.04 -1.16 -6.74
N ILE A 250 2.30 -2.13 -7.63
CA ILE A 250 1.68 -3.47 -7.65
C ILE A 250 1.56 -4.09 -6.24
N TYR A 251 2.68 -4.20 -5.51
CA TYR A 251 2.66 -4.84 -4.19
C TYR A 251 1.84 -4.09 -3.14
N GLY A 252 1.94 -2.76 -3.11
CA GLY A 252 1.18 -1.92 -2.16
C GLY A 252 -0.32 -2.01 -2.43
N PHE A 253 -0.72 -1.85 -3.69
CA PHE A 253 -2.12 -2.01 -4.11
C PHE A 253 -2.72 -3.36 -3.66
N ILE A 254 -1.98 -4.46 -3.84
CA ILE A 254 -2.41 -5.79 -3.38
C ILE A 254 -2.53 -5.84 -1.85
N THR A 255 -1.49 -5.41 -1.12
CA THR A 255 -1.39 -5.63 0.33
C THR A 255 -2.20 -4.65 1.17
N ASP A 256 -2.36 -3.41 0.73
CA ASP A 256 -3.10 -2.37 1.45
C ASP A 256 -4.63 -2.47 1.24
N HIS A 257 -5.08 -3.14 0.17
CA HIS A 257 -6.50 -3.19 -0.21
C HIS A 257 -7.04 -4.60 -0.49
N GLY A 258 -6.21 -5.64 -0.50
CA GLY A 258 -6.58 -7.03 -0.83
C GLY A 258 -7.00 -7.24 -2.29
N LYS A 259 -6.80 -6.26 -3.17
CA LYS A 259 -7.33 -6.20 -4.54
C LYS A 259 -6.26 -5.64 -5.50
N LEU A 260 -6.26 -6.06 -6.76
CA LEU A 260 -5.46 -5.43 -7.81
C LEU A 260 -6.30 -4.34 -8.50
N PHE A 261 -5.85 -3.10 -8.41
CA PHE A 261 -6.44 -2.01 -9.19
C PHE A 261 -5.87 -2.03 -10.60
N TYR A 262 -6.76 -1.93 -11.59
CA TYR A 262 -6.44 -1.66 -12.98
C TYR A 262 -6.97 -0.24 -13.30
N GLU A 263 -6.13 0.78 -13.13
CA GLU A 263 -6.42 2.07 -13.74
C GLU A 263 -6.09 1.99 -15.23
N LYS A 264 -7.05 1.49 -16.01
CA LYS A 264 -6.99 1.74 -17.45
C LYS A 264 -7.18 3.24 -17.65
N PRO A 265 -6.22 3.98 -18.25
CA PRO A 265 -6.44 5.38 -18.56
C PRO A 265 -7.63 5.44 -19.52
N VAL A 266 -8.77 5.93 -19.02
CA VAL A 266 -9.94 6.20 -19.85
C VAL A 266 -9.51 7.30 -20.80
N GLU A 267 -9.24 6.93 -22.05
CA GLU A 267 -8.82 7.86 -23.09
C GLU A 267 -9.71 9.10 -23.03
N ALA A 268 -9.13 10.30 -23.12
CA ALA A 268 -9.92 11.54 -23.10
C ALA A 268 -11.03 11.51 -24.18
N GLN A 269 -10.78 10.79 -25.27
CA GLN A 269 -11.74 10.42 -26.31
C GLN A 269 -12.98 9.68 -25.78
N THR A 270 -12.79 8.66 -24.93
CA THR A 270 -13.86 7.88 -24.30
C THR A 270 -14.60 8.69 -23.24
N TYR A 271 -13.89 9.46 -22.41
CA TYR A 271 -14.52 10.36 -21.44
C TYR A 271 -15.42 11.39 -22.15
N LYS A 272 -14.94 11.96 -23.27
CA LYS A 272 -15.70 12.84 -24.15
C LYS A 272 -16.90 12.11 -24.78
N LEU A 273 -16.72 10.89 -25.31
CA LEU A 273 -17.82 10.09 -25.88
C LEU A 273 -18.90 9.75 -24.84
N GLN A 274 -18.52 9.48 -23.59
CA GLN A 274 -19.46 9.24 -22.51
C GLN A 274 -20.17 10.53 -22.07
N LEU A 275 -19.50 11.69 -22.06
CA LEU A 275 -20.16 12.99 -21.89
C LEU A 275 -21.12 13.31 -23.04
N GLU A 276 -20.80 13.00 -24.30
CA GLU A 276 -21.74 13.18 -25.42
C GLU A 276 -22.93 12.21 -25.35
N LYS A 277 -22.72 10.94 -24.95
CA LYS A 277 -23.81 9.98 -24.72
C LYS A 277 -24.69 10.39 -23.53
N PHE A 278 -24.09 10.86 -22.43
CA PHE A 278 -24.81 11.37 -21.26
C PHE A 278 -25.62 12.61 -21.63
N LYS A 279 -25.02 13.58 -22.34
CA LYS A 279 -25.75 14.72 -22.93
C LYS A 279 -26.90 14.25 -23.81
N GLY A 280 -26.68 13.32 -24.74
CA GLY A 280 -27.70 12.82 -25.65
C GLY A 280 -28.87 12.10 -24.94
N GLY A 281 -28.60 11.37 -23.86
CA GLY A 281 -29.64 10.75 -23.02
C GLY A 281 -30.38 11.76 -22.15
N PHE A 282 -29.66 12.66 -21.50
CA PHE A 282 -30.20 13.72 -20.65
C PHE A 282 -31.09 14.68 -21.45
N MET A 283 -30.63 15.14 -22.62
CA MET A 283 -31.39 16.01 -23.53
C MET A 283 -32.64 15.35 -24.12
N LYS A 284 -32.71 14.01 -24.19
CA LYS A 284 -33.94 13.30 -24.58
C LYS A 284 -34.99 13.22 -23.47
N ASN A 285 -34.58 13.33 -22.22
CA ASN A 285 -35.47 13.15 -21.05
C ASN A 285 -35.79 14.47 -20.32
N CYS A 286 -35.12 15.59 -20.65
CA CYS A 286 -35.41 16.91 -20.07
C CYS A 286 -36.36 17.73 -20.95
N THR A 287 -37.63 17.82 -20.57
CA THR A 287 -38.66 18.68 -21.18
C THR A 287 -38.58 20.16 -20.73
N LYS A 288 -37.37 20.67 -20.48
CA LYS A 288 -37.11 22.05 -20.03
C LYS A 288 -36.16 22.81 -20.98
N THR A 289 -36.07 24.13 -20.81
CA THR A 289 -35.62 25.04 -21.85
C THR A 289 -34.09 25.15 -21.96
N ALA A 290 -33.59 25.68 -23.08
CA ALA A 290 -32.17 25.85 -23.32
C ALA A 290 -31.46 26.76 -22.28
N SER A 291 -32.20 27.68 -21.65
CA SER A 291 -31.65 28.57 -20.60
C SER A 291 -31.31 27.81 -19.32
N ASP A 292 -32.14 26.83 -18.93
CA ASP A 292 -31.89 25.93 -17.80
C ASP A 292 -30.59 25.14 -18.02
N PHE A 293 -30.39 24.65 -19.25
CA PHE A 293 -29.21 23.88 -19.66
C PHE A 293 -27.92 24.71 -19.63
N GLN A 294 -27.95 25.98 -20.07
CA GLN A 294 -26.78 26.88 -19.95
C GLN A 294 -26.42 27.17 -18.49
N SER A 295 -27.39 27.38 -17.59
CA SER A 295 -27.10 27.53 -16.15
C SER A 295 -26.52 26.25 -15.55
N PHE A 296 -27.00 25.08 -15.95
CA PHE A 296 -26.45 23.79 -15.50
C PHE A 296 -25.01 23.58 -15.99
N TYR A 297 -24.71 23.90 -17.24
CA TYR A 297 -23.36 23.78 -17.80
C TYR A 297 -22.35 24.70 -17.12
N GLY A 298 -22.74 25.94 -16.82
CA GLY A 298 -21.91 26.86 -16.04
C GLY A 298 -21.58 26.31 -14.66
N ILE A 299 -22.59 25.83 -13.91
CA ILE A 299 -22.42 25.25 -12.56
C ILE A 299 -21.53 24.00 -12.61
N ALA A 300 -21.73 23.09 -13.56
CA ALA A 300 -20.89 21.90 -13.70
C ALA A 300 -19.42 22.22 -14.07
N TYR A 301 -19.21 23.22 -14.93
CA TYR A 301 -17.87 23.69 -15.30
C TYR A 301 -17.15 24.38 -14.12
N ASP A 302 -17.88 25.14 -13.30
CA ASP A 302 -17.32 25.79 -12.12
C ASP A 302 -17.08 24.83 -10.94
N CYS A 303 -17.98 23.87 -10.68
CA CYS A 303 -17.73 22.81 -9.69
C CYS A 303 -16.51 21.96 -10.10
N SER A 304 -16.32 21.65 -11.40
CA SER A 304 -15.19 20.82 -11.87
C SER A 304 -13.84 21.55 -11.84
N LYS A 305 -13.81 22.89 -11.94
CA LYS A 305 -12.60 23.69 -11.69
C LYS A 305 -12.20 23.81 -10.21
N LYS A 306 -13.09 23.46 -9.28
CA LYS A 306 -12.92 23.74 -7.83
C LYS A 306 -12.76 22.48 -6.97
N ILE A 307 -12.90 21.27 -7.54
CA ILE A 307 -13.10 20.04 -6.75
C ILE A 307 -12.28 18.87 -7.33
N THR A 308 -11.38 18.32 -6.52
CA THR A 308 -10.54 17.15 -6.83
C THR A 308 -11.12 15.80 -6.36
N VAL A 309 -12.36 15.74 -5.86
CA VAL A 309 -13.01 14.50 -5.38
C VAL A 309 -14.49 14.44 -5.78
N CYS A 310 -14.91 13.40 -6.51
CA CYS A 310 -16.26 13.26 -7.07
C CYS A 310 -17.41 13.35 -6.05
N ALA A 311 -17.21 12.90 -4.80
CA ALA A 311 -18.24 13.00 -3.76
C ALA A 311 -18.62 14.46 -3.43
N ALA A 312 -17.65 15.37 -3.44
CA ALA A 312 -17.91 16.80 -3.28
C ALA A 312 -18.52 17.42 -4.55
N PHE A 313 -18.22 16.89 -5.74
CA PHE A 313 -18.81 17.36 -7.01
C PHE A 313 -20.31 17.04 -7.10
N ILE A 314 -20.72 15.83 -6.72
CA ILE A 314 -22.16 15.46 -6.62
C ILE A 314 -22.87 16.37 -5.61
N LYS A 315 -22.28 16.56 -4.41
CA LYS A 315 -22.86 17.43 -3.37
C LYS A 315 -22.88 18.92 -3.76
N CYS A 316 -21.92 19.38 -4.58
CA CYS A 316 -21.89 20.71 -5.21
C CYS A 316 -23.10 20.91 -6.14
N ILE A 317 -23.40 19.90 -6.97
CA ILE A 317 -24.55 19.90 -7.87
C ILE A 317 -25.86 19.85 -7.06
N GLU A 318 -26.02 18.93 -6.12
CA GLU A 318 -27.23 18.81 -5.29
C GLU A 318 -27.55 20.11 -4.53
N THR A 319 -26.58 20.65 -3.79
CA THR A 319 -26.80 21.88 -3.00
C THR A 319 -26.91 23.16 -3.82
N SER A 320 -26.53 23.14 -5.11
CA SER A 320 -26.74 24.25 -6.05
C SER A 320 -28.08 24.15 -6.79
N ILE A 321 -28.59 22.94 -7.03
CA ILE A 321 -29.89 22.71 -7.67
C ILE A 321 -31.04 22.95 -6.68
N TYR A 322 -30.94 22.47 -5.44
CA TYR A 322 -31.97 22.65 -4.40
C TYR A 322 -31.92 24.04 -3.70
N LYS A 323 -31.26 25.04 -4.31
CA LYS A 323 -31.20 26.44 -3.82
C LYS A 323 -31.63 27.48 -4.86
N LYS A 324 -32.27 27.05 -5.95
CA LYS A 324 -32.96 27.89 -6.95
C LYS A 324 -34.39 27.41 -7.12
#